data_AF-A0A537JM87-F1
#
_entry.id   AF-A0A537JM87-F1
#
_cell.length_a   1.000
_cell.length_b   1.000
_cell.length_c   1.000
_cell.angle_alpha   90.00
_cell.angle_beta   90.00
_cell.angle_gamma   90.00
#
_symmetry.space_group_name_H-M   'P 1'
#
loop_
_entity.id
_entity.type
_entity.pdbx_description
1 polymer ?
#
loop_
_entity_poly.entity_id
_entity_poly.type
_entity_poly.pdbx_seq_one_letter_code
_entity_poly.pdbx_strand_id
1 'polypeptide(L)'
;MKKFVSLLLALVVAFTISAQQQVKTPAEIYGGLFTDVQMHAVFPDSKTFPDCVPKRDPTEIVKDYVAMKKNPGFKLEEFVNANFDLPKTPQLNYITQEKDVVMHIKNLWNVLRREPDAPVNGSSLLGLPHPYIAPGGRFREVYYWDSYFTMLGLKESGEVPMIQNIVDNFAYLINTYGHIPNGNRSYYISRSQPPFFSLMVELLATIQGDDVYKTYLPALEKEYGFWMEGAEKLKPGQAYRRVVKLKDGTVLNRYWDDATTPRPEGFKEDVAVAERSGRNKEEMYRNLRAGAESGIDFSNRWFSDQKNITTIEVINFIPVDLNALMVHLQQMIAKGRKMQSDEKGANQMMNKIAKREAAIDKYCWNKQLNYYTDYNFKKLKQNPVATPAGMYPFCMMKKTSSLNQKCALAVSTLKKKLLQPGGVTATEKNTNQQWDAPNGWAPLEWMTIWGLDRCGQQTLARDIAQRWVKLNADVFTRTGKLMEKYNVVDTHLDAGGGEYPGQDGFGWSNGVLLALINKYQIHPND
;
A
#
# COMPACT_ATOMS: atom_id res chain seq x y z
N MET A 1 48.50 -20.91 47.28
CA MET A 1 47.56 -21.58 46.34
C MET A 1 46.15 -21.04 46.57
N LYS A 2 45.43 -20.70 45.50
CA LYS A 2 44.18 -19.89 45.39
C LYS A 2 44.36 -18.37 45.36
N LYS A 3 44.03 -17.76 44.20
CA LYS A 3 42.90 -16.83 43.92
C LYS A 3 43.20 -16.09 42.59
N PHE A 4 42.56 -16.50 41.50
CA PHE A 4 41.43 -15.81 40.84
C PHE A 4 41.72 -14.35 40.47
N VAL A 5 42.04 -14.12 39.20
CA VAL A 5 41.89 -12.82 38.54
C VAL A 5 41.01 -13.04 37.31
N SER A 6 39.79 -12.53 37.39
CA SER A 6 38.77 -12.57 36.34
C SER A 6 39.04 -11.44 35.34
N LEU A 7 39.19 -11.77 34.06
CA LEU A 7 39.12 -10.79 32.96
C LEU A 7 37.65 -10.64 32.56
N LEU A 8 37.04 -9.48 32.89
CA LEU A 8 35.72 -9.11 32.38
C LEU A 8 35.91 -8.33 31.07
N LEU A 9 35.69 -8.99 29.94
CA LEU A 9 35.55 -8.30 28.65
C LEU A 9 34.12 -7.71 28.61
N ALA A 10 34.00 -6.41 28.88
CA ALA A 10 32.74 -5.69 28.68
C ALA A 10 32.55 -5.44 27.18
N LEU A 11 31.71 -6.26 26.54
CA LEU A 11 31.21 -6.01 25.19
C LEU A 11 30.22 -4.83 25.27
N VAL A 12 30.69 -3.63 24.91
CA VAL A 12 29.81 -2.46 24.75
C VAL A 12 29.06 -2.63 23.44
N VAL A 13 27.85 -3.21 23.51
CA VAL A 13 26.86 -3.12 22.44
C VAL A 13 26.33 -1.69 22.45
N ALA A 14 26.87 -0.84 21.59
CA ALA A 14 26.32 0.48 21.34
C ALA A 14 24.96 0.35 20.66
N PHE A 15 23.89 0.36 21.44
CA PHE A 15 22.56 0.68 20.92
C PHE A 15 22.55 2.17 20.58
N THR A 16 22.81 2.49 19.31
CA THR A 16 22.43 3.80 18.77
C THR A 16 20.90 3.85 18.71
N ILE A 17 20.29 4.42 19.74
CA ILE A 17 18.94 4.97 19.61
C ILE A 17 19.07 6.10 18.60
N SER A 18 18.82 5.81 17.32
CA SER A 18 18.64 6.85 16.32
C SER A 18 17.49 7.71 16.82
N ALA A 19 17.79 8.97 17.17
CA ALA A 19 16.76 9.98 17.39
C ALA A 19 15.99 10.10 16.07
N GLN A 20 14.86 9.41 15.99
CA GLN A 20 13.97 9.43 14.84
C GLN A 20 13.62 10.90 14.60
N GLN A 21 13.98 11.43 13.43
CA GLN A 21 13.74 12.84 13.11
C GLN A 21 12.24 13.11 13.29
N GLN A 22 11.88 13.99 14.22
CA GLN A 22 10.48 14.31 14.46
C GLN A 22 9.95 15.16 13.31
N VAL A 23 9.44 14.50 12.27
CA VAL A 23 8.84 15.16 11.11
C VAL A 23 7.44 15.61 11.49
N LYS A 24 7.19 16.92 11.42
CA LYS A 24 5.86 17.50 11.62
C LYS A 24 5.05 17.43 10.33
N THR A 25 3.76 17.15 10.46
CA THR A 25 2.78 17.19 9.39
C THR A 25 2.31 18.62 9.11
N PRO A 26 1.74 18.93 7.92
CA PRO A 26 1.15 20.25 7.65
C PRO A 26 0.08 20.64 8.68
N ALA A 27 -0.70 19.69 9.18
CA ALA A 27 -1.70 19.94 10.22
C ALA A 27 -1.05 20.41 11.53
N GLU A 28 0.12 19.87 11.90
CA GLU A 28 0.86 20.30 13.10
C GLU A 28 1.63 21.61 12.89
N ILE A 29 2.14 21.85 11.67
CA ILE A 29 2.90 23.05 11.33
C ILE A 29 1.99 24.27 11.25
N TYR A 30 0.88 24.16 10.51
CA TYR A 30 -0.02 25.29 10.24
C TYR A 30 -1.21 25.37 11.20
N GLY A 31 -1.48 24.33 11.99
CA GLY A 31 -2.45 24.35 13.09
C GLY A 31 -3.83 24.84 12.64
N GLY A 32 -4.34 25.90 13.27
CA GLY A 32 -5.65 26.47 12.94
C GLY A 32 -5.79 26.94 11.49
N LEU A 33 -4.70 27.41 10.85
CA LEU A 33 -4.72 27.75 9.42
C LEU A 33 -5.05 26.52 8.58
N PHE A 34 -4.45 25.37 8.90
CA PHE A 34 -4.72 24.12 8.21
C PHE A 34 -6.18 23.70 8.33
N THR A 35 -6.70 23.69 9.55
CA THR A 35 -8.09 23.33 9.81
C THR A 35 -9.05 24.23 9.04
N ASP A 36 -8.83 25.54 9.07
CA ASP A 36 -9.71 26.48 8.39
C ASP A 36 -9.68 26.29 6.87
N VAL A 37 -8.50 26.10 6.27
CA VAL A 37 -8.36 25.89 4.82
C VAL A 37 -9.09 24.63 4.36
N GLN A 38 -8.94 23.52 5.11
CA GLN A 38 -9.59 22.25 4.78
C GLN A 38 -11.12 22.34 4.97
N MET A 39 -11.59 22.90 6.09
CA MET A 39 -13.02 22.92 6.42
C MET A 39 -13.81 23.93 5.59
N HIS A 40 -13.20 25.05 5.17
CA HIS A 40 -13.82 26.00 4.23
C HIS A 40 -13.73 25.54 2.77
N ALA A 41 -13.11 24.39 2.49
CA ALA A 41 -12.94 23.86 1.14
C ALA A 41 -12.36 24.90 0.16
N VAL A 42 -11.30 25.60 0.59
CA VAL A 42 -10.57 26.58 -0.25
C VAL A 42 -10.10 25.92 -1.55
N PHE A 43 -9.77 24.63 -1.50
CA PHE A 43 -9.52 23.80 -2.69
C PHE A 43 -10.55 22.68 -2.80
N PRO A 44 -10.89 22.23 -4.02
CA PRO A 44 -11.84 21.15 -4.24
C PRO A 44 -11.34 19.77 -3.78
N ASP A 45 -10.01 19.52 -3.82
CA ASP A 45 -9.38 18.30 -3.31
C ASP A 45 -8.64 18.60 -2.00
N SER A 46 -9.01 17.91 -0.93
CA SER A 46 -8.41 17.99 0.42
C SER A 46 -6.90 17.72 0.43
N LYS A 47 -6.33 17.04 -0.58
CA LYS A 47 -4.88 16.82 -0.70
C LYS A 47 -4.13 18.04 -1.24
N THR A 48 -4.80 19.04 -1.79
CA THR A 48 -4.15 20.21 -2.40
C THR A 48 -3.36 21.02 -1.37
N PHE A 49 -3.96 21.40 -0.24
CA PHE A 49 -3.29 22.23 0.76
C PHE A 49 -2.16 21.52 1.52
N PRO A 50 -2.31 20.25 1.96
CA PRO A 50 -1.21 19.48 2.53
C PRO A 50 0.03 19.39 1.63
N ASP A 51 -0.14 19.52 0.31
CA ASP A 51 0.94 19.45 -0.69
C ASP A 51 1.49 20.82 -1.10
N CYS A 52 0.90 21.91 -0.61
CA CYS A 52 1.40 23.26 -0.88
C CYS A 52 2.77 23.49 -0.24
N VAL A 53 3.60 24.25 -0.94
CA VAL A 53 4.93 24.65 -0.46
C VAL A 53 4.85 26.08 0.08
N PRO A 54 5.30 26.37 1.31
CA PRO A 54 5.24 27.73 1.82
C PRO A 54 6.25 28.63 1.10
N LYS A 55 5.84 29.85 0.73
CA LYS A 55 6.68 30.85 0.05
C LYS A 55 7.66 31.55 1.00
N ARG A 56 7.45 31.43 2.31
CA ARG A 56 8.22 32.05 3.39
C ARG A 56 8.14 31.20 4.67
N ASP A 57 8.78 31.65 5.75
CA ASP A 57 8.82 30.89 7.00
C ASP A 57 7.40 30.51 7.51
N PRO A 58 7.13 29.21 7.76
CA PRO A 58 5.82 28.74 8.22
C PRO A 58 5.34 29.40 9.52
N THR A 59 6.25 29.73 10.43
CA THR A 59 5.92 30.35 11.73
C THR A 59 5.38 31.76 11.53
N GLU A 60 6.00 32.54 10.64
CA GLU A 60 5.52 33.88 10.29
C GLU A 60 4.19 33.82 9.52
N ILE A 61 3.98 32.82 8.65
CA ILE A 61 2.68 32.62 7.97
C ILE A 61 1.57 32.40 9.01
N VAL A 62 1.78 31.49 9.97
CA VAL A 62 0.78 31.18 11.01
C VAL A 62 0.50 32.39 11.89
N LYS A 63 1.55 33.13 12.29
CA LYS A 63 1.42 34.36 13.09
C LYS A 63 0.60 35.43 12.37
N ASP A 64 0.87 35.68 11.09
CA ASP A 64 0.14 36.66 10.30
C ASP A 64 -1.33 36.25 10.10
N TYR A 65 -1.58 34.96 9.83
CA TYR A 65 -2.94 34.44 9.74
C TYR A 65 -3.71 34.66 11.06
N VAL A 66 -3.11 34.38 12.21
CA VAL A 66 -3.76 34.58 13.52
C VAL A 66 -4.08 36.07 13.77
N ALA A 67 -3.21 36.98 13.34
CA ALA A 67 -3.45 38.42 13.43
C ALA A 67 -4.53 38.90 12.46
N MET A 68 -4.53 38.41 11.22
CA MET A 68 -5.40 38.89 10.15
C MET A 68 -6.81 38.29 10.18
N LYS A 69 -6.99 37.05 10.65
CA LYS A 69 -8.27 36.34 10.53
C LYS A 69 -9.45 36.97 11.27
N LYS A 70 -9.17 37.91 12.19
CA LYS A 70 -10.21 38.66 12.93
C LYS A 70 -10.69 39.90 12.17
N ASN A 71 -10.02 40.28 11.08
CA ASN A 71 -10.37 41.46 10.30
C ASN A 71 -11.58 41.15 9.40
N PRO A 72 -12.64 41.99 9.40
CA PRO A 72 -13.85 41.74 8.58
C PRO A 72 -13.60 41.58 7.07
N GLY A 73 -12.52 42.18 6.54
CA GLY A 73 -12.15 42.07 5.13
C GLY A 73 -11.21 40.90 4.79
N PHE A 74 -10.86 40.05 5.76
CA PHE A 74 -9.94 38.93 5.54
C PHE A 74 -10.56 37.86 4.63
N LYS A 75 -9.83 37.46 3.60
CA LYS A 75 -10.20 36.37 2.72
C LYS A 75 -9.15 35.27 2.77
N LEU A 76 -9.57 34.09 3.23
CA LEU A 76 -8.67 32.96 3.45
C LEU A 76 -8.00 32.48 2.15
N GLU A 77 -8.73 32.43 1.04
CA GLU A 77 -8.20 32.02 -0.26
C GLU A 77 -7.10 32.96 -0.77
N GLU A 78 -7.33 34.29 -0.69
CA GLU A 78 -6.32 35.28 -1.06
C GLU A 78 -5.07 35.18 -0.17
N PHE A 79 -5.26 34.96 1.14
CA PHE A 79 -4.16 34.72 2.07
C PHE A 79 -3.36 33.46 1.70
N VAL A 80 -4.04 32.34 1.39
CA VAL A 80 -3.37 31.10 1.00
C VAL A 80 -2.58 31.30 -0.29
N ASN A 81 -3.19 31.87 -1.34
CA ASN A 81 -2.52 32.10 -2.62
C ASN A 81 -1.30 33.04 -2.50
N ALA A 82 -1.34 34.01 -1.58
CA ALA A 82 -0.22 34.89 -1.31
C ALA A 82 0.95 34.20 -0.58
N ASN A 83 0.68 33.17 0.22
CA ASN A 83 1.66 32.57 1.13
C ASN A 83 2.16 31.18 0.73
N PHE A 84 1.50 30.53 -0.24
CA PHE A 84 1.80 29.17 -0.65
C PHE A 84 1.90 29.05 -2.16
N ASP A 85 2.83 28.21 -2.62
CA ASP A 85 2.86 27.70 -3.97
C ASP A 85 1.98 26.45 -4.04
N LEU A 86 0.98 26.51 -4.92
CA LEU A 86 0.15 25.37 -5.21
C LEU A 86 1.00 24.27 -5.84
N PRO A 87 0.73 23.00 -5.50
CA PRO A 87 1.53 21.92 -6.03
C PRO A 87 1.31 21.85 -7.55
N LYS A 88 2.41 21.92 -8.30
CA LYS A 88 2.37 21.87 -9.75
C LYS A 88 1.77 20.53 -10.18
N THR A 89 0.61 20.56 -10.82
CA THR A 89 0.16 19.41 -11.59
C THR A 89 1.11 19.32 -12.78
N PRO A 90 1.88 18.24 -12.96
CA PRO A 90 2.50 18.01 -14.25
C PRO A 90 1.32 17.96 -15.22
N GLN A 91 1.16 19.00 -16.02
CA GLN A 91 0.17 18.96 -17.08
C GLN A 91 0.50 17.69 -17.87
N LEU A 92 -0.40 16.71 -17.87
CA LEU A 92 -0.42 15.67 -18.89
C LEU A 92 -0.80 16.35 -20.22
N ASN A 93 -0.02 17.35 -20.65
CA ASN A 93 0.06 17.77 -22.04
C ASN A 93 0.74 16.71 -22.89
N TYR A 94 1.09 15.56 -22.30
CA TYR A 94 1.33 14.35 -23.05
C TYR A 94 0.01 13.97 -23.75
N ILE A 95 -0.11 14.48 -24.97
CA ILE A 95 -1.12 14.06 -25.92
C ILE A 95 -0.59 12.75 -26.47
N THR A 96 -1.28 11.66 -26.17
CA THR A 96 -0.98 10.35 -26.72
C THR A 96 -1.01 10.42 -28.24
N GLN A 97 0.14 10.19 -28.88
CA GLN A 97 0.27 10.12 -30.34
C GLN A 97 0.39 8.67 -30.81
N GLU A 98 0.71 7.78 -29.88
CA GLU A 98 0.93 6.37 -30.09
C GLU A 98 -0.40 5.63 -30.21
N LYS A 99 -0.53 4.80 -31.24
CA LYS A 99 -1.64 3.85 -31.37
C LYS A 99 -1.39 2.54 -30.65
N ASP A 100 -0.13 2.23 -30.35
CA ASP A 100 0.28 1.03 -29.64
C ASP A 100 0.41 1.32 -28.15
N VAL A 101 -0.40 0.62 -27.34
CA VAL A 101 -0.41 0.73 -25.88
C VAL A 101 0.93 0.36 -25.25
N VAL A 102 1.70 -0.57 -25.85
CA VAL A 102 3.02 -0.95 -25.33
C VAL A 102 4.02 0.18 -25.49
N MET A 103 4.04 0.82 -26.66
CA MET A 103 4.90 1.99 -26.90
C MET A 103 4.50 3.17 -26.01
N HIS A 104 3.20 3.41 -25.85
CA HIS A 104 2.68 4.43 -24.94
C HIS A 104 3.18 4.22 -23.50
N ILE A 105 3.09 3.01 -22.97
CA ILE A 105 3.59 2.69 -21.62
C ILE A 105 5.09 2.98 -21.47
N LYS A 106 5.90 2.57 -22.44
CA LYS A 106 7.35 2.80 -22.40
C LYS A 106 7.70 4.28 -22.36
N ASN A 107 6.98 5.11 -23.12
CA ASN A 107 7.17 6.56 -23.12
C ASN A 107 6.69 7.22 -21.83
N LEU A 108 5.61 6.70 -21.24
CA LEU A 108 5.05 7.21 -19.98
C LEU A 108 5.99 7.07 -18.78
N TRP A 109 6.95 6.14 -18.77
CA TRP A 109 7.92 6.04 -17.67
C TRP A 109 8.69 7.35 -17.46
N ASN A 110 9.06 8.03 -18.54
CA ASN A 110 9.72 9.34 -18.45
C ASN A 110 8.79 10.45 -17.92
N VAL A 111 7.49 10.37 -18.21
CA VAL A 111 6.49 11.35 -17.74
C VAL A 111 6.18 11.16 -16.25
N LEU A 112 6.14 9.90 -15.81
CA LEU A 112 5.87 9.53 -14.42
C LEU A 112 7.11 9.62 -13.52
N ARG A 113 8.31 9.71 -14.11
CA ARG A 113 9.57 9.89 -13.39
C ARG A 113 9.58 11.19 -12.60
N ARG A 114 10.15 11.12 -11.40
CA ARG A 114 10.49 12.25 -10.53
C ARG A 114 11.96 12.18 -10.22
N GLU A 115 12.61 13.33 -10.20
CA GLU A 115 14.00 13.46 -9.81
C GLU A 115 14.13 13.50 -8.28
N PRO A 116 15.34 13.25 -7.73
CA PRO A 116 15.61 13.41 -6.30
C PRO A 116 15.20 14.81 -5.81
N ASP A 117 14.50 14.84 -4.67
CA ASP A 117 13.99 16.07 -4.07
C ASP A 117 14.75 16.38 -2.78
N ALA A 118 15.05 17.66 -2.55
CA ALA A 118 15.55 18.14 -1.27
C ALA A 118 14.37 18.50 -0.33
N PRO A 119 14.46 18.23 0.99
CA PRO A 119 13.44 18.67 1.94
C PRO A 119 13.29 20.20 1.94
N VAL A 120 12.05 20.69 1.89
CA VAL A 120 11.72 22.11 2.02
C VAL A 120 11.04 22.34 3.37
N ASN A 121 11.52 23.29 4.16
CA ASN A 121 10.94 23.59 5.48
C ASN A 121 9.45 23.96 5.34
N GLY A 122 8.58 23.30 6.11
CA GLY A 122 7.13 23.48 6.03
C GLY A 122 6.43 22.77 4.87
N SER A 123 7.17 22.17 3.93
CA SER A 123 6.60 21.29 2.91
C SER A 123 6.37 19.89 3.48
N SER A 124 5.40 19.17 2.91
CA SER A 124 5.14 17.78 3.28
C SER A 124 6.00 16.76 2.54
N LEU A 125 6.59 17.09 1.39
CA LEU A 125 7.37 16.12 0.60
C LEU A 125 8.66 15.74 1.32
N LEU A 126 8.87 14.44 1.51
CA LEU A 126 10.08 13.89 2.11
C LEU A 126 11.09 13.61 1.00
N GLY A 127 12.29 14.18 1.12
CA GLY A 127 13.35 13.99 0.12
C GLY A 127 13.76 12.53 -0.03
N LEU A 128 14.02 12.12 -1.26
CA LEU A 128 14.53 10.80 -1.64
C LEU A 128 15.88 10.95 -2.38
N PRO A 129 16.86 10.05 -2.14
CA PRO A 129 18.20 10.15 -2.71
C PRO A 129 18.27 9.83 -4.21
N HIS A 130 17.33 9.05 -4.75
CA HIS A 130 17.35 8.60 -6.14
C HIS A 130 16.05 8.94 -6.89
N PRO A 131 16.07 9.00 -8.23
CA PRO A 131 14.84 9.10 -9.03
C PRO A 131 13.84 7.99 -8.72
N TYR A 132 12.56 8.26 -8.91
CA TYR A 132 11.48 7.29 -8.69
C TYR A 132 10.34 7.50 -9.69
N ILE A 133 9.41 6.54 -9.75
CA ILE A 133 8.18 6.64 -10.56
C ILE A 133 7.01 6.94 -9.63
N ALA A 134 6.28 8.02 -9.90
CA ALA A 134 5.01 8.32 -9.23
C ALA A 134 3.84 7.64 -9.95
N PRO A 135 2.71 7.33 -9.28
CA PRO A 135 1.59 6.67 -9.93
C PRO A 135 0.95 7.48 -11.09
N GLY A 136 0.75 8.79 -10.91
CA GLY A 136 0.10 9.66 -11.90
C GLY A 136 -1.01 10.55 -11.32
N GLY A 137 -1.39 11.61 -12.05
CA GLY A 137 -2.43 12.54 -11.63
C GLY A 137 -2.12 13.28 -10.30
N ARG A 138 -3.04 13.20 -9.33
CA ARG A 138 -2.91 13.79 -7.98
C ARG A 138 -1.80 13.14 -7.14
N PHE A 139 -1.40 11.93 -7.49
CA PHE A 139 -0.37 11.16 -6.80
C PHE A 139 1.01 11.54 -7.32
N ARG A 140 1.62 12.51 -6.65
CA ARG A 140 2.87 13.18 -7.07
C ARG A 140 4.10 12.71 -6.30
N GLU A 141 3.89 11.82 -5.36
CA GLU A 141 4.89 11.20 -4.50
C GLU A 141 5.01 9.72 -4.85
N VAL A 142 6.08 9.06 -4.41
CA VAL A 142 6.17 7.59 -4.48
C VAL A 142 5.13 6.99 -3.55
N TYR A 143 4.47 5.92 -3.97
CA TYR A 143 3.62 5.09 -3.12
C TYR A 143 4.23 3.70 -2.98
N TYR A 144 4.13 3.13 -1.78
CA TYR A 144 4.87 1.93 -1.43
C TYR A 144 4.46 0.72 -2.29
N TRP A 145 3.25 0.19 -2.13
CA TRP A 145 2.89 -1.06 -2.82
C TRP A 145 2.72 -0.87 -4.34
N ASP A 146 2.25 0.31 -4.80
CA ASP A 146 2.13 0.69 -6.22
C ASP A 146 3.45 0.45 -6.96
N SER A 147 4.55 0.84 -6.32
CA SER A 147 5.89 0.78 -6.91
C SER A 147 6.29 -0.65 -7.28
N TYR A 148 5.84 -1.68 -6.57
CA TYR A 148 6.14 -3.06 -6.94
C TYR A 148 5.48 -3.42 -8.27
N PHE A 149 4.20 -3.07 -8.43
CA PHE A 149 3.46 -3.34 -9.65
C PHE A 149 3.99 -2.51 -10.82
N THR A 150 4.44 -1.28 -10.58
CA THR A 150 5.17 -0.48 -11.57
C THR A 150 6.50 -1.14 -11.96
N MET A 151 7.26 -1.67 -11.00
CA MET A 151 8.54 -2.35 -11.26
C MET A 151 8.38 -3.59 -12.15
N LEU A 152 7.22 -4.25 -12.15
CA LEU A 152 6.92 -5.33 -13.10
C LEU A 152 7.03 -4.82 -14.55
N GLY A 153 6.43 -3.69 -14.88
CA GLY A 153 6.54 -3.10 -16.23
C GLY A 153 7.90 -2.49 -16.53
N LEU A 154 8.57 -1.91 -15.53
CA LEU A 154 9.95 -1.44 -15.69
C LEU A 154 10.89 -2.60 -16.06
N LYS A 155 10.69 -3.78 -15.45
CA LYS A 155 11.46 -4.99 -15.80
C LYS A 155 11.25 -5.39 -17.24
N GLU A 156 9.99 -5.41 -17.69
CA GLU A 156 9.66 -5.71 -19.09
C GLU A 156 10.16 -4.63 -20.08
N SER A 157 10.39 -3.42 -19.59
CA SER A 157 10.95 -2.31 -20.38
C SER A 157 12.49 -2.27 -20.36
N GLY A 158 13.15 -3.10 -19.54
CA GLY A 158 14.60 -3.09 -19.38
C GLY A 158 15.15 -1.96 -18.50
N GLU A 159 14.30 -1.29 -17.73
CA GLU A 159 14.62 -0.11 -16.89
C GLU A 159 15.29 -0.50 -15.55
N VAL A 160 16.32 -1.35 -15.61
CA VAL A 160 17.00 -1.92 -14.43
C VAL A 160 17.56 -0.84 -13.48
N PRO A 161 18.20 0.26 -13.96
CA PRO A 161 18.66 1.32 -13.06
C PRO A 161 17.52 1.98 -12.26
N MET A 162 16.33 2.13 -12.86
CA MET A 162 15.18 2.69 -12.16
C MET A 162 14.65 1.73 -11.10
N ILE A 163 14.59 0.42 -11.40
CA ILE A 163 14.21 -0.62 -10.42
C ILE A 163 15.15 -0.56 -9.20
N GLN A 164 16.46 -0.50 -9.45
CA GLN A 164 17.48 -0.35 -8.41
C GLN A 164 17.25 0.90 -7.54
N ASN A 165 17.08 2.07 -8.19
CA ASN A 165 16.80 3.34 -7.50
C ASN A 165 15.57 3.27 -6.60
N ILE A 166 14.49 2.61 -7.04
CA ILE A 166 13.27 2.45 -6.25
C ILE A 166 13.55 1.59 -5.00
N VAL A 167 14.28 0.47 -5.13
CA VAL A 167 14.64 -0.38 -3.98
C VAL A 167 15.54 0.39 -3.00
N ASP A 168 16.51 1.15 -3.51
CA ASP A 168 17.41 1.98 -2.69
C ASP A 168 16.65 3.08 -1.93
N ASN A 169 15.71 3.75 -2.60
CA ASN A 169 14.84 4.74 -1.96
C ASN A 169 14.00 4.14 -0.83
N PHE A 170 13.44 2.95 -1.02
CA PHE A 170 12.67 2.28 0.03
C PHE A 170 13.55 1.80 1.20
N ALA A 171 14.75 1.29 0.92
CA ALA A 171 15.73 0.99 1.97
C ALA A 171 16.12 2.27 2.74
N TYR A 172 16.30 3.40 2.05
CA TYR A 172 16.53 4.70 2.66
C TYR A 172 15.37 5.13 3.57
N LEU A 173 14.12 4.98 3.13
CA LEU A 173 12.94 5.30 3.95
C LEU A 173 12.87 4.44 5.22
N ILE A 174 13.12 3.13 5.11
CA ILE A 174 13.21 2.22 6.26
C ILE A 174 14.31 2.67 7.23
N ASN A 175 15.48 3.03 6.71
CA ASN A 175 16.62 3.46 7.51
C ASN A 175 16.37 4.80 8.20
N THR A 176 15.68 5.73 7.54
CA THR A 176 15.43 7.09 8.03
C THR A 176 14.23 7.16 8.98
N TYR A 177 13.11 6.54 8.61
CA TYR A 177 11.83 6.68 9.31
C TYR A 177 11.41 5.42 10.09
N GLY A 178 12.15 4.32 9.97
CA GLY A 178 11.87 3.07 10.68
C GLY A 178 11.00 2.08 9.89
N HIS A 179 10.32 2.56 8.85
CA HIS A 179 9.47 1.80 7.94
C HIS A 179 9.32 2.56 6.62
N ILE A 180 8.67 1.93 5.65
CA ILE A 180 8.24 2.62 4.43
C ILE A 180 6.89 3.28 4.70
N PRO A 181 6.78 4.62 4.71
CA PRO A 181 5.50 5.29 4.82
C PRO A 181 4.60 5.00 3.60
N ASN A 182 3.30 5.20 3.73
CA ASN A 182 2.32 5.01 2.63
C ASN A 182 2.81 5.64 1.30
N GLY A 183 3.32 6.88 1.38
CA GLY A 183 4.15 7.50 0.38
C GLY A 183 5.15 8.47 1.02
N ASN A 184 6.05 9.09 0.24
CA ASN A 184 7.08 9.99 0.79
C ASN A 184 6.55 11.39 1.16
N ARG A 185 5.49 11.44 1.99
CA ARG A 185 4.93 12.67 2.57
C ARG A 185 4.93 12.60 4.10
N SER A 186 5.13 13.72 4.77
CA SER A 186 5.18 13.79 6.25
C SER A 186 3.88 13.29 6.90
N TYR A 187 2.73 13.60 6.30
CA TYR A 187 1.42 13.11 6.76
C TYR A 187 1.19 11.60 6.58
N TYR A 188 2.10 10.91 5.89
CA TYR A 188 2.09 9.46 5.74
C TYR A 188 3.01 8.72 6.72
N ILE A 189 3.92 9.41 7.43
CA ILE A 189 4.87 8.76 8.38
C ILE A 189 4.15 7.95 9.47
N SER A 190 2.94 8.35 9.86
CA SER A 190 2.14 7.64 10.87
C SER A 190 1.72 6.20 10.47
N ARG A 191 1.84 5.80 9.20
CA ARG A 191 1.45 4.47 8.70
C ARG A 191 2.35 3.98 7.56
N SER A 192 2.24 2.71 7.24
CA SER A 192 2.86 2.12 6.04
C SER A 192 1.84 1.91 4.91
N GLN A 193 2.05 0.86 4.13
CA GLN A 193 1.17 0.27 3.11
C GLN A 193 1.43 -1.25 3.08
N PRO A 194 0.72 -2.07 2.26
CA PRO A 194 1.00 -3.49 2.16
C PRO A 194 2.51 -3.77 1.89
N PRO A 195 3.18 -4.68 2.65
CA PRO A 195 4.64 -4.76 2.66
C PRO A 195 5.23 -5.53 1.46
N PHE A 196 5.38 -4.83 0.33
CA PHE A 196 5.90 -5.36 -0.92
C PHE A 196 7.42 -5.22 -1.12
N PHE A 197 8.16 -4.58 -0.20
CA PHE A 197 9.61 -4.36 -0.33
C PHE A 197 10.38 -5.68 -0.49
N SER A 198 9.98 -6.74 0.22
CA SER A 198 10.57 -8.07 0.02
C SER A 198 10.37 -8.62 -1.40
N LEU A 199 9.25 -8.33 -2.06
CA LEU A 199 9.01 -8.70 -3.46
C LEU A 199 9.80 -7.82 -4.42
N MET A 200 10.00 -6.54 -4.09
CA MET A 200 10.84 -5.62 -4.86
C MET A 200 12.32 -6.08 -4.85
N VAL A 201 12.82 -6.48 -3.67
CA VAL A 201 14.17 -7.06 -3.50
C VAL A 201 14.28 -8.37 -4.28
N GLU A 202 13.29 -9.26 -4.19
CA GLU A 202 13.28 -10.50 -4.98
C GLU A 202 13.29 -10.21 -6.49
N LEU A 203 12.46 -9.27 -6.96
CA LEU A 203 12.40 -8.88 -8.37
C LEU A 203 13.76 -8.40 -8.88
N LEU A 204 14.43 -7.52 -8.13
CA LEU A 204 15.77 -7.03 -8.45
C LEU A 204 16.81 -8.16 -8.44
N ALA A 205 16.72 -9.09 -7.47
CA ALA A 205 17.59 -10.25 -7.41
C ALA A 205 17.40 -11.20 -8.61
N THR A 206 16.19 -11.30 -9.19
CA THR A 206 15.98 -12.07 -10.43
C THR A 206 16.74 -11.50 -11.64
N ILE A 207 17.20 -10.25 -11.54
CA ILE A 207 17.93 -9.54 -12.60
C ILE A 207 19.43 -9.52 -12.31
N GLN A 208 19.82 -9.18 -11.08
CA GLN A 208 21.22 -8.93 -10.70
C GLN A 208 21.89 -10.09 -9.94
N GLY A 209 21.12 -11.11 -9.54
CA GLY A 209 21.60 -12.26 -8.77
C GLY A 209 21.37 -12.14 -7.26
N ASP A 210 21.66 -13.23 -6.56
CA ASP A 210 21.25 -13.41 -5.17
C ASP A 210 21.99 -12.48 -4.17
N ASP A 211 23.13 -11.86 -4.52
CA ASP A 211 23.83 -10.94 -3.61
C ASP A 211 22.96 -9.74 -3.20
N VAL A 212 21.95 -9.38 -4.00
CA VAL A 212 20.91 -8.40 -3.67
C VAL A 212 20.24 -8.71 -2.32
N TYR A 213 19.98 -9.98 -1.97
CA TYR A 213 19.38 -10.32 -0.68
C TYR A 213 20.30 -9.98 0.50
N LYS A 214 21.62 -10.09 0.35
CA LYS A 214 22.58 -9.71 1.39
C LYS A 214 22.58 -8.19 1.56
N THR A 215 22.60 -7.45 0.45
CA THR A 215 22.62 -5.98 0.43
C THR A 215 21.43 -5.39 1.18
N TYR A 216 20.22 -5.94 0.96
CA TYR A 216 19.00 -5.40 1.56
C TYR A 216 18.52 -6.13 2.82
N LEU A 217 19.23 -7.17 3.29
CA LEU A 217 18.87 -7.90 4.51
C LEU A 217 18.63 -6.95 5.71
N PRO A 218 19.49 -5.95 5.99
CA PRO A 218 19.27 -5.05 7.12
C PRO A 218 17.94 -4.27 7.01
N ALA A 219 17.57 -3.82 5.81
CA ALA A 219 16.32 -3.11 5.57
C ALA A 219 15.10 -4.06 5.73
N LEU A 220 15.18 -5.28 5.19
CA LEU A 220 14.14 -6.31 5.36
C LEU A 220 13.90 -6.64 6.84
N GLU A 221 14.97 -6.80 7.62
CA GLU A 221 14.87 -7.07 9.05
C GLU A 221 14.27 -5.91 9.83
N LYS A 222 14.62 -4.67 9.47
CA LYS A 222 14.08 -3.46 10.09
C LYS A 222 12.59 -3.28 9.79
N GLU A 223 12.17 -3.52 8.55
CA GLU A 223 10.75 -3.54 8.18
C GLU A 223 9.98 -4.63 8.94
N TYR A 224 10.54 -5.84 9.03
CA TYR A 224 9.94 -6.91 9.83
C TYR A 224 9.81 -6.50 11.31
N GLY A 225 10.80 -5.78 11.84
CA GLY A 225 10.77 -5.18 13.18
C GLY A 225 9.60 -4.21 13.36
N PHE A 226 9.34 -3.33 12.40
CA PHE A 226 8.19 -2.42 12.40
C PHE A 226 6.86 -3.18 12.48
N TRP A 227 6.66 -4.17 11.62
CA TRP A 227 5.41 -4.95 11.63
C TRP A 227 5.22 -5.76 12.90
N MET A 228 6.31 -6.20 13.54
CA MET A 228 6.29 -7.03 14.74
C MET A 228 6.45 -6.25 16.05
N GLU A 229 6.40 -4.91 15.99
CA GLU A 229 6.64 -4.06 17.14
C GLU A 229 5.70 -4.39 18.31
N GLY A 230 6.27 -4.69 19.47
CA GLY A 230 5.54 -5.01 20.70
C GLY A 230 5.09 -6.48 20.83
N ALA A 231 5.33 -7.34 19.84
CA ALA A 231 4.89 -8.75 19.85
C ALA A 231 5.32 -9.54 21.09
N GLU A 232 6.54 -9.32 21.58
CA GLU A 232 7.10 -10.05 22.72
C GLU A 232 6.44 -9.69 24.06
N LYS A 233 5.93 -8.47 24.18
CA LYS A 233 5.30 -7.95 25.41
C LYS A 233 3.79 -8.21 25.46
N LEU A 234 3.19 -8.60 24.34
CA LEU A 234 1.75 -8.86 24.24
C LEU A 234 1.34 -10.12 25.02
N LYS A 235 0.25 -10.01 25.79
CA LYS A 235 -0.43 -11.16 26.40
C LYS A 235 -1.44 -11.77 25.41
N PRO A 236 -1.78 -13.07 25.52
CA PRO A 236 -2.82 -13.68 24.69
C PRO A 236 -4.16 -12.91 24.77
N GLY A 237 -4.81 -12.72 23.63
CA GLY A 237 -6.06 -11.95 23.49
C GLY A 237 -5.87 -10.43 23.33
N GLN A 238 -4.63 -9.93 23.31
CA GLN A 238 -4.33 -8.51 23.15
C GLN A 238 -3.84 -8.17 21.75
N ALA A 239 -3.97 -6.90 21.39
CA ALA A 239 -3.36 -6.33 20.20
C ALA A 239 -2.64 -5.03 20.56
N TYR A 240 -1.51 -4.77 19.92
CA TYR A 240 -0.76 -3.52 20.06
C TYR A 240 -0.22 -3.17 18.68
N ARG A 241 -0.52 -1.94 18.22
CA ARG A 241 -0.19 -1.48 16.87
C ARG A 241 -0.58 -2.51 15.80
N ARG A 242 0.36 -2.91 14.95
CA ARG A 242 0.19 -3.88 13.85
C ARG A 242 0.20 -5.34 14.28
N VAL A 243 0.29 -5.65 15.58
CA VAL A 243 0.39 -7.02 16.09
C VAL A 243 -0.87 -7.43 16.85
N VAL A 244 -1.38 -8.62 16.55
CA VAL A 244 -2.45 -9.30 17.28
C VAL A 244 -1.90 -10.61 17.84
N LYS A 245 -2.02 -10.80 19.16
CA LYS A 245 -1.76 -12.08 19.81
C LYS A 245 -3.09 -12.72 20.19
N LEU A 246 -3.49 -13.76 19.49
CA LEU A 246 -4.72 -14.49 19.72
C LEU A 246 -4.69 -15.22 21.07
N LYS A 247 -5.85 -15.71 21.52
CA LYS A 247 -6.01 -16.35 22.84
C LYS A 247 -5.16 -17.61 23.00
N ASP A 248 -4.89 -18.33 21.92
CA ASP A 248 -4.00 -19.50 21.89
C ASP A 248 -2.51 -19.14 21.78
N GLY A 249 -2.17 -17.85 21.82
CA GLY A 249 -0.80 -17.35 21.71
C GLY A 249 -0.30 -17.17 20.29
N THR A 250 -1.09 -17.53 19.26
CA THR A 250 -0.74 -17.25 17.85
C THR A 250 -0.57 -15.75 17.63
N VAL A 251 0.51 -15.37 16.94
CA VAL A 251 0.81 -13.98 16.58
C VAL A 251 0.60 -13.78 15.09
N LEU A 252 -0.26 -12.82 14.74
CA LEU A 252 -0.53 -12.38 13.38
C LEU A 252 -0.55 -10.84 13.33
N ASN A 253 -0.65 -10.28 12.14
CA ASN A 253 -0.61 -8.85 11.91
C ASN A 253 -1.97 -8.28 11.51
N ARG A 254 -2.15 -6.98 11.77
CA ARG A 254 -3.27 -6.15 11.31
C ARG A 254 -2.74 -4.82 10.78
N TYR A 255 -3.55 -4.14 9.96
CA TYR A 255 -3.27 -2.74 9.62
C TYR A 255 -3.62 -1.82 10.80
N TRP A 256 -2.79 -0.79 10.99
CA TRP A 256 -2.81 0.16 12.09
C TRP A 256 -1.99 1.41 11.72
N ASP A 257 -2.62 2.58 11.67
CA ASP A 257 -1.93 3.87 11.66
C ASP A 257 -1.68 4.31 13.11
N ASP A 258 -0.55 4.97 13.40
CA ASP A 258 -0.15 5.43 14.73
C ASP A 258 -0.82 6.75 15.18
N ALA A 259 -1.46 7.49 14.27
CA ALA A 259 -2.27 8.67 14.57
C ALA A 259 -3.77 8.36 14.79
N THR A 260 -4.44 9.26 15.51
CA THR A 260 -5.89 9.24 15.83
C THR A 260 -6.62 10.50 15.39
N THR A 261 -6.04 11.29 14.49
CA THR A 261 -6.62 12.54 13.97
C THR A 261 -7.16 12.33 12.55
N PRO A 262 -7.97 13.24 11.97
CA PRO A 262 -8.31 13.16 10.55
C PRO A 262 -7.05 13.11 9.67
N ARG A 263 -7.10 12.38 8.55
CA ARG A 263 -6.04 12.36 7.52
C ARG A 263 -5.85 13.76 6.95
N PRO A 264 -4.64 14.36 6.95
CA PRO A 264 -4.43 15.68 6.35
C PRO A 264 -4.91 15.76 4.89
N GLU A 265 -4.67 14.71 4.10
CA GLU A 265 -5.05 14.57 2.69
C GLU A 265 -6.53 14.25 2.43
N GLY A 266 -7.31 13.97 3.48
CA GLY A 266 -8.74 13.65 3.44
C GLY A 266 -9.47 14.22 4.66
N PHE A 267 -9.07 15.43 5.08
CA PHE A 267 -9.37 15.95 6.42
C PHE A 267 -10.86 16.19 6.61
N LYS A 268 -11.47 16.90 5.65
CA LYS A 268 -12.90 17.24 5.68
C LYS A 268 -13.76 15.97 5.57
N GLU A 269 -13.36 15.02 4.73
CA GLU A 269 -14.03 13.75 4.49
C GLU A 269 -14.04 12.91 5.77
N ASP A 270 -12.88 12.75 6.42
CA ASP A 270 -12.74 12.01 7.68
C ASP A 270 -13.59 12.63 8.79
N VAL A 271 -13.56 13.97 8.94
CA VAL A 271 -14.40 14.69 9.91
C VAL A 271 -15.88 14.41 9.67
N ALA A 272 -16.34 14.52 8.41
CA ALA A 272 -17.73 14.27 8.06
C ALA A 272 -18.16 12.82 8.29
N VAL A 273 -17.30 11.83 8.01
CA VAL A 273 -17.59 10.42 8.30
C VAL A 273 -17.66 10.16 9.80
N ALA A 274 -16.71 10.69 10.58
CA ALA A 274 -16.70 10.53 12.02
C ALA A 274 -17.95 11.16 12.68
N GLU A 275 -18.37 12.34 12.23
CA GLU A 275 -19.59 13.00 12.70
C GLU A 275 -20.86 12.21 12.38
N ARG A 276 -21.01 11.77 11.12
CA ARG A 276 -22.16 10.93 10.71
C ARG A 276 -22.23 9.59 11.44
N SER A 277 -21.09 9.07 11.92
CA SER A 277 -21.06 7.78 12.59
C SER A 277 -21.63 7.79 14.01
N GLY A 278 -21.57 8.92 14.71
CA GLY A 278 -21.88 9.01 16.14
C GLY A 278 -20.96 8.19 17.06
N ARG A 279 -19.90 7.55 16.53
CA ARG A 279 -18.92 6.76 17.30
C ARG A 279 -17.84 7.66 17.89
N ASN A 280 -17.00 7.08 18.76
CA ASN A 280 -15.79 7.75 19.24
C ASN A 280 -14.94 8.22 18.04
N LYS A 281 -14.65 9.54 17.98
CA LYS A 281 -13.97 10.15 16.84
C LYS A 281 -12.55 9.60 16.64
N GLU A 282 -11.79 9.40 17.71
CA GLU A 282 -10.44 8.84 17.63
C GLU A 282 -10.45 7.41 17.06
N GLU A 283 -11.38 6.56 17.51
CA GLU A 283 -11.55 5.21 16.97
C GLU A 283 -11.92 5.22 15.48
N MET A 284 -12.80 6.14 15.07
CA MET A 284 -13.17 6.32 13.67
C MET A 284 -11.97 6.72 12.82
N TYR A 285 -11.24 7.76 13.24
CA TYR A 285 -10.04 8.21 12.52
C TYR A 285 -8.97 7.11 12.44
N ARG A 286 -8.76 6.35 13.52
CA ARG A 286 -7.84 5.19 13.51
C ARG A 286 -8.23 4.16 12.45
N ASN A 287 -9.53 3.85 12.33
CA ASN A 287 -10.01 2.87 11.34
C ASN A 287 -9.93 3.39 9.90
N LEU A 288 -10.26 4.66 9.66
CA LEU A 288 -10.12 5.29 8.35
C LEU A 288 -8.66 5.28 7.90
N ARG A 289 -7.75 5.69 8.79
CA ARG A 289 -6.32 5.65 8.54
C ARG A 289 -5.76 4.24 8.35
N ALA A 290 -6.22 3.26 9.14
CA ALA A 290 -5.84 1.86 8.94
C ALA A 290 -6.36 1.30 7.61
N GLY A 291 -7.50 1.79 7.10
CA GLY A 291 -7.98 1.49 5.75
C GLY A 291 -7.03 2.04 4.68
N ALA A 292 -6.47 3.23 4.88
CA ALA A 292 -5.43 3.77 4.01
C ALA A 292 -4.10 3.00 4.13
N GLU A 293 -3.70 2.52 5.32
CA GLU A 293 -2.54 1.62 5.48
C GLU A 293 -2.75 0.28 4.77
N SER A 294 -4.00 -0.19 4.65
CA SER A 294 -4.27 -1.43 3.93
C SER A 294 -4.14 -1.29 2.41
N GLY A 295 -4.06 -0.06 1.89
CA GLY A 295 -4.19 0.24 0.46
C GLY A 295 -5.62 0.01 -0.08
N ILE A 296 -6.62 -0.18 0.79
CA ILE A 296 -8.01 -0.50 0.42
C ILE A 296 -8.94 0.50 1.11
N ASP A 297 -8.80 1.78 0.75
CA ASP A 297 -9.52 2.94 1.26
C ASP A 297 -10.54 3.47 0.22
N PHE A 298 -11.82 3.11 0.26
CA PHE A 298 -12.44 2.19 1.20
C PHE A 298 -13.19 1.07 0.48
N SER A 299 -13.62 0.08 1.27
CA SER A 299 -14.31 -1.13 0.81
C SER A 299 -15.19 -1.68 1.90
N ASN A 300 -16.29 -2.32 1.50
CA ASN A 300 -17.15 -3.10 2.38
C ASN A 300 -16.43 -4.27 3.06
N ARG A 301 -15.24 -4.65 2.59
CA ARG A 301 -14.31 -5.57 3.26
C ARG A 301 -14.13 -5.20 4.73
N TRP A 302 -14.17 -3.91 5.05
CA TRP A 302 -13.92 -3.37 6.38
C TRP A 302 -15.16 -2.95 7.16
N PHE A 303 -16.35 -3.02 6.55
CA PHE A 303 -17.57 -2.47 7.14
C PHE A 303 -18.32 -3.57 7.89
N SER A 304 -18.63 -3.34 9.16
CA SER A 304 -19.31 -4.34 9.98
C SER A 304 -20.70 -4.73 9.45
N ASP A 305 -21.37 -3.80 8.74
CA ASP A 305 -22.65 -4.01 8.06
C ASP A 305 -22.51 -4.32 6.55
N GLN A 306 -21.28 -4.33 6.04
CA GLN A 306 -20.91 -4.53 4.63
C GLN A 306 -21.52 -3.50 3.66
N LYS A 307 -21.91 -2.32 4.15
CA LYS A 307 -22.60 -1.30 3.35
C LYS A 307 -22.08 0.10 3.62
N ASN A 308 -21.97 0.51 4.89
CA ASN A 308 -21.74 1.89 5.26
C ASN A 308 -20.36 2.09 5.90
N ILE A 309 -19.63 3.08 5.37
CA ILE A 309 -18.31 3.48 5.87
C ILE A 309 -18.32 3.91 7.34
N THR A 310 -19.46 4.42 7.85
CA THR A 310 -19.62 4.76 9.27
C THR A 310 -19.43 3.56 10.20
N THR A 311 -19.51 2.33 9.67
CA THR A 311 -19.32 1.08 10.41
C THR A 311 -17.94 0.44 10.21
N ILE A 312 -16.99 1.17 9.63
CA ILE A 312 -15.60 0.72 9.39
C ILE A 312 -14.91 0.24 10.69
N GLU A 313 -14.27 -0.92 10.63
CA GLU A 313 -13.62 -1.57 11.78
C GLU A 313 -12.31 -2.32 11.42
N VAL A 314 -11.52 -1.78 10.49
CA VAL A 314 -10.24 -2.34 10.00
C VAL A 314 -9.35 -2.91 11.11
N ILE A 315 -9.19 -2.20 12.23
CA ILE A 315 -8.27 -2.59 13.32
C ILE A 315 -8.70 -3.87 14.06
N ASN A 316 -9.91 -4.37 13.81
CA ASN A 316 -10.43 -5.61 14.40
C ASN A 316 -10.17 -6.84 13.52
N PHE A 317 -9.63 -6.65 12.32
CA PHE A 317 -9.32 -7.74 11.39
C PHE A 317 -7.86 -8.16 11.47
N ILE A 318 -7.63 -9.44 11.22
CA ILE A 318 -6.39 -10.04 10.77
C ILE A 318 -6.53 -10.19 9.26
N PRO A 319 -5.94 -9.29 8.45
CA PRO A 319 -6.08 -9.30 7.00
C PRO A 319 -5.28 -10.44 6.38
N VAL A 320 -5.91 -11.20 5.47
CA VAL A 320 -5.27 -12.40 4.91
C VAL A 320 -4.13 -12.07 3.94
N ASP A 321 -4.25 -10.97 3.20
CA ASP A 321 -3.21 -10.39 2.34
C ASP A 321 -1.97 -9.97 3.13
N LEU A 322 -2.13 -9.15 4.18
CA LEU A 322 -1.03 -8.70 5.02
C LEU A 322 -0.24 -9.88 5.59
N ASN A 323 -0.95 -10.88 6.11
CA ASN A 323 -0.28 -12.01 6.74
C ASN A 323 0.40 -12.93 5.72
N ALA A 324 -0.11 -13.02 4.49
CA ALA A 324 0.60 -13.69 3.40
C ALA A 324 1.85 -12.90 2.95
N LEU A 325 1.78 -11.56 2.86
CA LEU A 325 2.96 -10.73 2.57
C LEU A 325 4.03 -10.84 3.66
N MET A 326 3.62 -10.93 4.92
CA MET A 326 4.55 -11.19 6.03
C MET A 326 5.26 -12.55 5.91
N VAL A 327 4.62 -13.58 5.35
CA VAL A 327 5.29 -14.85 5.03
C VAL A 327 6.41 -14.62 4.03
N HIS A 328 6.15 -13.87 2.95
CA HIS A 328 7.16 -13.57 1.93
C HIS A 328 8.34 -12.76 2.50
N LEU A 329 8.07 -11.73 3.30
CA LEU A 329 9.12 -10.96 3.99
C LEU A 329 10.01 -11.85 4.86
N GLN A 330 9.40 -12.75 5.63
CA GLN A 330 10.14 -13.72 6.45
C GLN A 330 10.97 -14.68 5.58
N GLN A 331 10.46 -15.13 4.43
CA GLN A 331 11.20 -16.00 3.50
C GLN A 331 12.45 -15.29 2.96
N MET A 332 12.34 -14.01 2.59
CA MET A 332 13.48 -13.23 2.08
C MET A 332 14.52 -12.96 3.17
N ILE A 333 14.11 -12.71 4.41
CA ILE A 333 15.04 -12.61 5.56
C ILE A 333 15.75 -13.95 5.78
N ALA A 334 15.05 -15.07 5.74
CA ALA A 334 15.65 -16.39 5.89
C ALA A 334 16.69 -16.66 4.79
N LYS A 335 16.39 -16.29 3.53
CA LYS A 335 17.31 -16.39 2.40
C LYS A 335 18.55 -15.51 2.62
N GLY A 336 18.38 -14.23 2.94
CA GLY A 336 19.50 -13.31 3.19
C GLY A 336 20.40 -13.76 4.35
N ARG A 337 19.83 -14.24 5.47
CA ARG A 337 20.59 -14.79 6.60
C ARG A 337 21.41 -16.02 6.21
N LYS A 338 20.81 -16.95 5.47
CA LYS A 338 21.53 -18.13 4.95
C LYS A 338 22.71 -17.71 4.08
N MET A 339 22.53 -16.70 3.24
CA MET A 339 23.58 -16.16 2.39
C MET A 339 24.73 -15.49 3.17
N GLN A 340 24.47 -15.03 4.40
CA GLN A 340 25.48 -14.55 5.34
C GLN A 340 26.03 -15.66 6.26
N SER A 341 25.74 -16.94 5.97
CA SER A 341 26.12 -18.09 6.81
C SER A 341 25.49 -18.09 8.21
N ASP A 342 24.42 -17.32 8.45
CA ASP A 342 23.61 -17.38 9.68
C ASP A 342 22.51 -18.45 9.57
N GLU A 343 22.94 -19.72 9.58
CA GLU A 343 22.02 -20.87 9.51
C GLU A 343 21.06 -20.92 10.71
N LYS A 344 21.51 -20.49 11.90
CA LYS A 344 20.66 -20.46 13.09
C LYS A 344 19.53 -19.47 12.92
N GLY A 345 19.81 -18.24 12.52
CA GLY A 345 18.82 -17.21 12.31
C GLY A 345 17.89 -17.51 11.13
N ALA A 346 18.40 -18.12 10.05
CA ALA A 346 17.57 -18.60 8.94
C ALA A 346 16.56 -19.65 9.42
N ASN A 347 17.00 -20.67 10.17
CA ASN A 347 16.13 -21.71 10.72
C ASN A 347 15.09 -21.17 11.71
N GLN A 348 15.46 -20.19 12.54
CA GLN A 348 14.50 -19.49 13.41
C GLN A 348 13.41 -18.80 12.61
N MET A 349 13.75 -18.17 11.48
CA MET A 349 12.77 -17.52 10.61
C MET A 349 11.88 -18.55 9.91
N MET A 350 12.42 -19.65 9.42
CA MET A 350 11.64 -20.77 8.86
C MET A 350 10.61 -21.33 9.85
N ASN A 351 10.96 -21.44 11.13
CA ASN A 351 10.01 -21.83 12.17
C ASN A 351 8.88 -20.80 12.37
N LYS A 352 9.19 -19.50 12.25
CA LYS A 352 8.16 -18.43 12.30
C LYS A 352 7.25 -18.47 11.09
N ILE A 353 7.79 -18.75 9.89
CA ILE A 353 7.02 -18.93 8.65
C ILE A 353 6.02 -20.06 8.81
N ALA A 354 6.49 -21.26 9.20
CA ALA A 354 5.61 -22.43 9.35
C ALA A 354 4.46 -22.18 10.33
N LYS A 355 4.73 -21.47 11.44
CA LYS A 355 3.69 -21.08 12.41
C LYS A 355 2.68 -20.08 11.81
N ARG A 356 3.16 -19.11 11.02
CA ARG A 356 2.30 -18.11 10.38
C ARG A 356 1.43 -18.73 9.29
N GLU A 357 2.00 -19.59 8.45
CA GLU A 357 1.26 -20.33 7.41
C GLU A 357 0.14 -21.18 8.01
N ALA A 358 0.45 -21.95 9.06
CA ALA A 358 -0.56 -22.74 9.78
C ALA A 358 -1.64 -21.86 10.43
N ALA A 359 -1.27 -20.67 10.92
CA ALA A 359 -2.21 -19.72 11.49
C ALA A 359 -3.13 -19.08 10.43
N ILE A 360 -2.59 -18.70 9.26
CA ILE A 360 -3.38 -18.23 8.13
C ILE A 360 -4.38 -19.31 7.70
N ASP A 361 -3.92 -20.56 7.59
CA ASP A 361 -4.76 -21.70 7.24
C ASP A 361 -5.92 -21.89 8.24
N LYS A 362 -5.62 -21.81 9.54
CA LYS A 362 -6.59 -21.98 10.63
C LYS A 362 -7.61 -20.85 10.71
N TYR A 363 -7.14 -19.60 10.66
CA TYR A 363 -7.97 -18.43 10.99
C TYR A 363 -8.60 -17.79 9.75
N CYS A 364 -7.94 -17.81 8.61
CA CYS A 364 -8.39 -17.09 7.41
C CYS A 364 -9.05 -18.02 6.38
N TRP A 365 -8.94 -19.35 6.46
CA TRP A 365 -9.68 -20.23 5.56
C TRP A 365 -11.17 -20.30 5.95
N ASN A 366 -12.04 -19.72 5.14
CA ASN A 366 -13.48 -19.81 5.32
C ASN A 366 -14.01 -21.09 4.67
N LYS A 367 -14.36 -22.09 5.50
CA LYS A 367 -14.86 -23.40 5.03
C LYS A 367 -16.21 -23.32 4.31
N GLN A 368 -17.05 -22.35 4.64
CA GLN A 368 -18.36 -22.19 4.00
C GLN A 368 -18.20 -21.62 2.59
N LEU A 369 -17.26 -20.70 2.42
CA LEU A 369 -16.93 -20.12 1.11
C LEU A 369 -15.90 -20.95 0.34
N ASN A 370 -15.24 -21.94 0.95
CA ASN A 370 -14.08 -22.60 0.36
C ASN A 370 -13.04 -21.60 -0.18
N TYR A 371 -12.79 -20.54 0.57
CA TYR A 371 -11.99 -19.39 0.14
C TYR A 371 -11.30 -18.74 1.32
N TYR A 372 -10.14 -18.12 1.10
CA TYR A 372 -9.47 -17.34 2.13
C TYR A 372 -10.13 -15.97 2.30
N THR A 373 -10.36 -15.57 3.54
CA THR A 373 -10.96 -14.27 3.92
C THR A 373 -10.28 -13.74 5.17
N ASP A 374 -10.47 -12.47 5.49
CA ASP A 374 -9.96 -11.90 6.74
C ASP A 374 -10.60 -12.56 7.97
N TYR A 375 -9.93 -12.48 9.12
CA TYR A 375 -10.48 -12.98 10.40
C TYR A 375 -10.70 -11.82 11.37
N ASN A 376 -11.93 -11.61 11.83
CA ASN A 376 -12.22 -10.62 12.86
C ASN A 376 -11.96 -11.24 14.24
N PHE A 377 -10.86 -10.85 14.89
CA PHE A 377 -10.43 -11.46 16.16
C PHE A 377 -11.21 -10.95 17.37
N LYS A 378 -12.00 -9.88 17.23
CA LYS A 378 -12.94 -9.43 18.26
C LYS A 378 -14.25 -10.22 18.22
N LYS A 379 -14.75 -10.49 17.01
CA LYS A 379 -15.98 -11.26 16.77
C LYS A 379 -15.74 -12.76 16.65
N LEU A 380 -14.48 -13.18 16.66
CA LEU A 380 -14.01 -14.57 16.55
C LEU A 380 -14.55 -15.30 15.31
N LYS A 381 -14.66 -14.60 14.18
CA LYS A 381 -15.24 -15.14 12.94
C LYS A 381 -14.50 -14.67 11.70
N GLN A 382 -14.45 -15.52 10.68
CA GLN A 382 -14.06 -15.15 9.33
C GLN A 382 -15.03 -14.10 8.77
N ASN A 383 -14.47 -13.17 8.00
CA ASN A 383 -15.24 -12.21 7.22
C ASN A 383 -16.01 -12.96 6.13
N PRO A 384 -17.33 -12.75 5.96
CA PRO A 384 -18.09 -13.39 4.88
C PRO A 384 -17.86 -12.76 3.50
N VAL A 385 -17.11 -11.66 3.41
CA VAL A 385 -16.83 -10.97 2.13
C VAL A 385 -15.66 -11.65 1.42
N ALA A 386 -15.91 -12.17 0.22
CA ALA A 386 -14.85 -12.65 -0.67
C ALA A 386 -14.24 -11.46 -1.43
N THR A 387 -12.92 -11.36 -1.44
CA THR A 387 -12.15 -10.34 -2.16
C THR A 387 -10.90 -10.98 -2.77
N PRO A 388 -10.24 -10.37 -3.76
CA PRO A 388 -8.97 -10.87 -4.32
C PRO A 388 -7.84 -11.06 -3.28
N ALA A 389 -7.94 -10.47 -2.08
CA ALA A 389 -7.00 -10.72 -0.98
C ALA A 389 -6.90 -12.20 -0.61
N GLY A 390 -7.97 -12.99 -0.81
CA GLY A 390 -7.96 -14.44 -0.61
C GLY A 390 -7.02 -15.19 -1.55
N MET A 391 -6.49 -14.55 -2.60
CA MET A 391 -5.53 -15.16 -3.50
C MET A 391 -4.07 -15.06 -3.02
N TYR A 392 -3.77 -14.10 -2.13
CA TYR A 392 -2.40 -13.84 -1.66
C TYR A 392 -1.72 -15.05 -0.98
N PRO A 393 -2.41 -15.89 -0.18
CA PRO A 393 -1.82 -17.11 0.34
C PRO A 393 -1.27 -18.04 -0.75
N PHE A 394 -1.93 -18.13 -1.91
CA PHE A 394 -1.48 -18.96 -3.03
C PHE A 394 -0.24 -18.39 -3.73
N CYS A 395 0.02 -17.08 -3.62
CA CYS A 395 1.24 -16.44 -4.08
C CYS A 395 2.41 -16.71 -3.14
N MET A 396 2.22 -16.49 -1.83
CA MET A 396 3.32 -16.34 -0.87
C MET A 396 3.65 -17.60 -0.07
N MET A 397 2.66 -18.44 0.25
CA MET A 397 2.90 -19.61 1.10
C MET A 397 3.62 -20.71 0.35
N LYS A 398 4.31 -21.60 1.06
CA LYS A 398 4.96 -22.77 0.49
C LYS A 398 3.98 -23.59 -0.35
N LYS A 399 4.36 -23.86 -1.60
CA LYS A 399 3.57 -24.71 -2.50
C LYS A 399 3.54 -26.14 -1.95
N THR A 400 2.33 -26.64 -1.70
CA THR A 400 2.07 -28.00 -1.22
C THR A 400 0.86 -28.56 -1.96
N SER A 401 0.70 -29.89 -1.98
CA SER A 401 -0.48 -30.52 -2.59
C SER A 401 -1.78 -30.05 -1.92
N SER A 402 -1.76 -29.84 -0.60
CA SER A 402 -2.92 -29.30 0.13
C SER A 402 -3.25 -27.86 -0.29
N LEU A 403 -2.24 -27.00 -0.46
CA LEU A 403 -2.45 -25.64 -0.93
C LEU A 403 -3.02 -25.61 -2.36
N ASN A 404 -2.56 -26.48 -3.25
CA ASN A 404 -3.11 -26.61 -4.61
C ASN A 404 -4.57 -27.09 -4.58
N GLN A 405 -4.91 -28.06 -3.72
CA GLN A 405 -6.29 -28.52 -3.54
C GLN A 405 -7.20 -27.39 -3.04
N LYS A 406 -6.75 -26.60 -2.05
CA LYS A 406 -7.48 -25.42 -1.60
C LYS A 406 -7.66 -24.39 -2.71
N CYS A 407 -6.65 -24.19 -3.55
CA CYS A 407 -6.76 -23.29 -4.69
C CYS A 407 -7.83 -23.77 -5.70
N ALA A 408 -7.88 -25.07 -5.99
CA ALA A 408 -8.91 -25.66 -6.83
C ALA A 408 -10.33 -25.47 -6.25
N LEU A 409 -10.48 -25.54 -4.93
CA LEU A 409 -11.75 -25.21 -4.27
C LEU A 409 -12.08 -23.71 -4.38
N ALA A 410 -11.08 -22.85 -4.16
CA ALA A 410 -11.20 -21.39 -4.22
C ALA A 410 -11.63 -20.87 -5.60
N VAL A 411 -11.26 -21.58 -6.68
CA VAL A 411 -11.69 -21.26 -8.06
C VAL A 411 -13.20 -21.16 -8.19
N SER A 412 -13.96 -22.05 -7.52
CA SER A 412 -15.42 -22.02 -7.60
C SER A 412 -16.01 -20.71 -7.06
N THR A 413 -15.45 -20.24 -5.94
CA THR A 413 -15.86 -18.98 -5.30
C THR A 413 -15.39 -17.77 -6.07
N LEU A 414 -14.15 -17.79 -6.58
CA LEU A 414 -13.62 -16.74 -7.44
C LEU A 414 -14.52 -16.55 -8.69
N LYS A 415 -14.82 -17.64 -9.41
CA LYS A 415 -15.69 -17.61 -10.59
C LYS A 415 -17.11 -17.12 -10.27
N LYS A 416 -17.67 -17.56 -9.14
CA LYS A 416 -19.04 -17.23 -8.77
C LYS A 416 -19.21 -15.79 -8.28
N LYS A 417 -18.21 -15.25 -7.57
CA LYS A 417 -18.36 -14.01 -6.81
C LYS A 417 -17.59 -12.81 -7.38
N LEU A 418 -16.48 -13.05 -8.08
CA LEU A 418 -15.52 -11.99 -8.42
C LEU A 418 -15.17 -11.94 -9.91
N LEU A 419 -15.17 -13.07 -10.63
CA LEU A 419 -14.88 -13.07 -12.07
C LEU A 419 -15.99 -12.36 -12.85
N GLN A 420 -15.59 -11.42 -13.71
CA GLN A 420 -16.45 -10.59 -14.55
C GLN A 420 -15.93 -10.53 -15.99
N PRO A 421 -16.67 -9.92 -16.94
CA PRO A 421 -16.21 -9.77 -18.33
C PRO A 421 -14.83 -9.11 -18.47
N GLY A 422 -14.51 -8.12 -17.62
CA GLY A 422 -13.28 -7.35 -17.69
C GLY A 422 -12.12 -7.80 -16.79
N GLY A 423 -12.28 -8.86 -15.99
CA GLY A 423 -11.28 -9.28 -14.99
C GLY A 423 -11.94 -9.77 -13.70
N VAL A 424 -11.38 -9.39 -12.54
CA VAL A 424 -11.97 -9.65 -11.23
C VAL A 424 -12.36 -8.36 -10.48
N THR A 425 -13.55 -8.35 -9.90
CA THR A 425 -13.98 -7.22 -9.06
C THR A 425 -13.25 -7.21 -7.72
N ALA A 426 -13.09 -6.01 -7.15
CA ALA A 426 -12.51 -5.84 -5.82
C ALA A 426 -13.35 -6.54 -4.74
N THR A 427 -14.69 -6.47 -4.83
CA THR A 427 -15.65 -7.22 -4.01
C THR A 427 -16.88 -7.62 -4.83
N GLU A 428 -17.84 -8.34 -4.24
CA GLU A 428 -19.10 -8.73 -4.90
C GLU A 428 -20.15 -7.61 -4.93
N LYS A 429 -20.07 -6.63 -4.01
CA LYS A 429 -21.14 -5.64 -3.81
C LYS A 429 -20.66 -4.26 -4.24
N ASN A 430 -21.57 -3.50 -4.85
CA ASN A 430 -21.36 -2.09 -5.09
C ASN A 430 -21.85 -1.27 -3.89
N THR A 431 -20.94 -0.59 -3.21
CA THR A 431 -21.24 0.32 -2.09
C THR A 431 -20.92 1.77 -2.42
N ASN A 432 -20.61 2.07 -3.69
CA ASN A 432 -20.04 3.33 -4.18
C ASN A 432 -18.65 3.67 -3.62
N GLN A 433 -18.02 2.76 -2.87
CA GLN A 433 -16.62 2.86 -2.50
C GLN A 433 -15.73 2.37 -3.64
N GLN A 434 -14.53 2.91 -3.76
CA GLN A 434 -13.68 2.65 -4.93
C GLN A 434 -13.09 1.23 -4.95
N TRP A 435 -12.86 0.61 -3.79
CA TRP A 435 -12.35 -0.75 -3.69
C TRP A 435 -13.47 -1.79 -3.51
N ASP A 436 -14.60 -1.56 -4.19
CA ASP A 436 -15.76 -2.45 -4.25
C ASP A 436 -16.22 -2.63 -5.71
N ALA A 437 -17.18 -3.53 -5.96
CA ALA A 437 -17.77 -3.64 -7.29
C ALA A 437 -18.34 -2.27 -7.75
N PRO A 438 -18.28 -1.94 -9.05
CA PRO A 438 -17.90 -2.79 -10.17
C PRO A 438 -16.41 -2.71 -10.52
N ASN A 439 -15.58 -2.11 -9.67
CA ASN A 439 -14.20 -1.79 -10.00
C ASN A 439 -13.29 -3.02 -9.90
N GLY A 440 -12.41 -3.18 -10.88
CA GLY A 440 -11.21 -4.01 -10.86
C GLY A 440 -9.96 -3.13 -10.83
N TRP A 441 -8.90 -3.65 -10.21
CA TRP A 441 -7.67 -2.93 -9.91
C TRP A 441 -6.47 -3.77 -10.30
N ALA A 442 -5.52 -3.19 -11.05
CA ALA A 442 -4.39 -3.92 -11.60
C ALA A 442 -3.60 -4.76 -10.58
N PRO A 443 -3.33 -4.27 -9.34
CA PRO A 443 -2.72 -5.10 -8.29
C PRO A 443 -3.51 -6.37 -7.95
N LEU A 444 -4.84 -6.26 -7.86
CA LEU A 444 -5.72 -7.36 -7.48
C LEU A 444 -5.83 -8.41 -8.60
N GLU A 445 -5.84 -7.94 -9.85
CA GLU A 445 -5.76 -8.78 -11.05
C GLU A 445 -4.45 -9.58 -11.05
N TRP A 446 -3.31 -8.90 -10.92
CA TRP A 446 -2.00 -9.52 -10.90
C TRP A 446 -1.89 -10.60 -9.81
N MET A 447 -2.29 -10.27 -8.58
CA MET A 447 -2.21 -11.19 -7.46
C MET A 447 -3.15 -12.39 -7.63
N THR A 448 -4.32 -12.20 -8.24
CA THR A 448 -5.24 -13.30 -8.56
C THR A 448 -4.64 -14.23 -9.61
N ILE A 449 -4.16 -13.66 -10.72
CA ILE A 449 -3.55 -14.39 -11.84
C ILE A 449 -2.32 -15.17 -11.35
N TRP A 450 -1.43 -14.52 -10.60
CA TRP A 450 -0.22 -15.15 -10.06
C TRP A 450 -0.55 -16.32 -9.11
N GLY A 451 -1.51 -16.13 -8.20
CA GLY A 451 -1.94 -17.18 -7.27
C GLY A 451 -2.49 -18.41 -7.99
N LEU A 452 -3.33 -18.19 -9.01
CA LEU A 452 -3.89 -19.25 -9.86
C LEU A 452 -2.80 -19.99 -10.64
N ASP A 453 -1.90 -19.26 -11.30
CA ASP A 453 -0.78 -19.82 -12.05
C ASP A 453 0.09 -20.72 -11.17
N ARG A 454 0.47 -20.21 -9.99
CA ARG A 454 1.36 -20.90 -9.07
C ARG A 454 0.75 -22.19 -8.52
N CYS A 455 -0.57 -22.20 -8.32
CA CYS A 455 -1.31 -23.35 -7.78
C CYS A 455 -1.82 -24.34 -8.85
N GLY A 456 -1.52 -24.11 -10.14
CA GLY A 456 -1.85 -25.01 -11.24
C GLY A 456 -3.20 -24.75 -11.92
N GLN A 457 -3.83 -23.60 -11.66
CA GLN A 457 -5.10 -23.18 -12.27
C GLN A 457 -4.86 -22.25 -13.47
N GLN A 458 -3.89 -22.61 -14.32
CA GLN A 458 -3.34 -21.76 -15.39
C GLN A 458 -4.36 -21.34 -16.45
N THR A 459 -5.34 -22.20 -16.76
CA THR A 459 -6.40 -21.87 -17.74
C THR A 459 -7.22 -20.67 -17.27
N LEU A 460 -7.61 -20.62 -16.00
CA LEU A 460 -8.35 -19.49 -15.44
C LEU A 460 -7.45 -18.26 -15.29
N ALA A 461 -6.19 -18.44 -14.91
CA ALA A 461 -5.23 -17.34 -14.85
C ALA A 461 -5.08 -16.63 -16.20
N ARG A 462 -4.95 -17.42 -17.29
CA ARG A 462 -4.90 -16.90 -18.67
C ARG A 462 -6.22 -16.22 -19.08
N ASP A 463 -7.38 -16.78 -18.75
CA ASP A 463 -8.69 -16.17 -19.05
C ASP A 463 -8.83 -14.79 -18.40
N ILE A 464 -8.49 -14.66 -17.11
CA ILE A 464 -8.50 -13.37 -16.40
C ILE A 464 -7.50 -12.39 -17.03
N ALA A 465 -6.29 -12.85 -17.35
CA ALA A 465 -5.28 -12.02 -18.02
C ALA A 465 -5.78 -11.49 -19.37
N GLN A 466 -6.42 -12.33 -20.19
CA GLN A 466 -6.98 -11.93 -21.48
C GLN A 466 -8.07 -10.88 -21.33
N ARG A 467 -9.00 -11.08 -20.39
CA ARG A 467 -10.07 -10.11 -20.08
C ARG A 467 -9.51 -8.76 -19.65
N TRP A 468 -8.54 -8.76 -18.75
CA TRP A 468 -7.90 -7.54 -18.26
C TRP A 468 -7.13 -6.81 -19.35
N VAL A 469 -6.28 -7.52 -20.11
CA VAL A 469 -5.50 -6.95 -21.22
C VAL A 469 -6.44 -6.32 -22.25
N LYS A 470 -7.51 -7.03 -22.63
CA LYS A 470 -8.51 -6.53 -23.57
C LYS A 470 -9.20 -5.26 -23.06
N LEU A 471 -9.69 -5.26 -21.81
CA LEU A 471 -10.34 -4.09 -21.23
C LEU A 471 -9.43 -2.86 -21.23
N ASN A 472 -8.16 -3.04 -20.85
CA ASN A 472 -7.19 -1.96 -20.84
C ASN A 472 -6.93 -1.42 -22.25
N ALA A 473 -6.78 -2.30 -23.23
CA ALA A 473 -6.56 -1.93 -24.62
C ALA A 473 -7.76 -1.20 -25.24
N ASP A 474 -8.99 -1.65 -24.96
CA ASP A 474 -10.23 -1.02 -25.42
C ASP A 474 -10.37 0.39 -24.84
N VAL A 475 -10.12 0.56 -23.53
CA VAL A 475 -10.14 1.87 -22.87
C VAL A 475 -9.05 2.78 -23.41
N PHE A 476 -7.84 2.26 -23.60
CA PHE A 476 -6.74 3.02 -24.22
C PHE A 476 -7.12 3.47 -25.64
N THR A 477 -7.69 2.60 -26.46
CA THR A 477 -8.13 2.93 -27.82
C THR A 477 -9.19 4.03 -27.83
N ARG A 478 -10.12 4.03 -26.85
CA ARG A 478 -11.19 5.02 -26.73
C ARG A 478 -10.70 6.38 -26.21
N THR A 479 -9.75 6.37 -25.27
CA THR A 479 -9.42 7.56 -24.45
C THR A 479 -8.00 8.10 -24.67
N GLY A 480 -7.13 7.29 -25.27
CA GLY A 480 -5.69 7.52 -25.35
C GLY A 480 -4.96 7.36 -24.02
N LYS A 481 -5.60 6.82 -22.97
CA LYS A 481 -5.04 6.79 -21.60
C LYS A 481 -5.26 5.46 -20.90
N LEU A 482 -4.39 5.15 -19.96
CA LEU A 482 -4.59 4.11 -18.95
C LEU A 482 -5.04 4.75 -17.63
N MET A 483 -5.89 4.03 -16.91
CA MET A 483 -6.63 4.54 -15.75
C MET A 483 -6.11 3.90 -14.45
N GLU A 484 -6.35 4.56 -13.32
CA GLU A 484 -6.13 4.01 -11.98
C GLU A 484 -6.85 2.68 -11.76
N LYS A 485 -8.11 2.58 -12.21
CA LYS A 485 -9.02 1.45 -11.99
C LYS A 485 -10.04 1.36 -13.13
N TYR A 486 -10.66 0.20 -13.29
CA TYR A 486 -11.52 -0.12 -14.44
C TYR A 486 -12.85 -0.72 -14.01
N ASN A 487 -13.94 -0.41 -14.71
CA ASN A 487 -15.21 -1.12 -14.53
C ASN A 487 -15.10 -2.49 -15.21
N VAL A 488 -15.00 -3.55 -14.41
CA VAL A 488 -14.82 -4.91 -14.95
C VAL A 488 -16.15 -5.63 -15.18
N VAL A 489 -17.26 -5.06 -14.71
CA VAL A 489 -18.61 -5.61 -14.91
C VAL A 489 -19.17 -5.16 -16.25
N ASP A 490 -19.18 -3.85 -16.48
CA ASP A 490 -19.56 -3.22 -17.76
C ASP A 490 -18.32 -2.53 -18.34
N THR A 491 -17.69 -3.21 -19.30
CA THR A 491 -16.43 -2.82 -19.93
C THR A 491 -16.55 -1.58 -20.81
N HIS A 492 -17.77 -1.07 -21.03
CA HIS A 492 -17.99 0.16 -21.79
C HIS A 492 -18.08 1.40 -20.91
N LEU A 493 -18.28 1.25 -19.60
CA LEU A 493 -18.37 2.37 -18.67
C LEU A 493 -17.01 2.70 -18.05
N ASP A 494 -16.85 3.97 -17.67
CA ASP A 494 -15.71 4.37 -16.86
C ASP A 494 -15.90 3.91 -15.40
N ALA A 495 -14.78 3.67 -14.72
CA ALA A 495 -14.78 3.33 -13.30
C ALA A 495 -15.02 4.58 -12.44
N GLY A 496 -15.55 4.40 -11.22
CA GLY A 496 -15.85 5.53 -10.32
C GLY A 496 -15.86 5.15 -8.84
N GLY A 497 -16.47 5.99 -8.01
CA GLY A 497 -16.61 5.77 -6.56
C GLY A 497 -15.40 6.23 -5.74
N GLY A 498 -15.56 6.25 -4.41
CA GLY A 498 -14.57 6.75 -3.46
C GLY A 498 -14.62 8.26 -3.22
N GLU A 499 -13.54 8.81 -2.66
CA GLU A 499 -13.46 10.19 -2.18
C GLU A 499 -12.90 11.18 -3.22
N TYR A 500 -12.42 10.71 -4.37
CA TYR A 500 -11.82 11.54 -5.42
C TYR A 500 -12.12 11.00 -6.84
N PRO A 501 -12.06 11.83 -7.89
CA PRO A 501 -12.25 11.40 -9.28
C PRO A 501 -11.19 10.38 -9.75
N GLY A 502 -11.48 9.59 -10.78
CA GLY A 502 -10.50 8.68 -11.38
C GLY A 502 -9.22 9.40 -11.84
N GLN A 503 -8.08 8.73 -11.74
CA GLN A 503 -6.77 9.28 -12.11
C GLN A 503 -6.24 8.68 -13.41
N ASP A 504 -5.57 9.54 -14.19
CA ASP A 504 -4.90 9.18 -15.44
C ASP A 504 -3.44 8.78 -15.16
N GLY A 505 -2.93 7.80 -15.89
CA GLY A 505 -1.52 7.40 -15.82
C GLY A 505 -1.32 5.94 -16.25
N PHE A 506 -1.49 4.94 -15.40
CA PHE A 506 -1.31 4.94 -13.96
C PHE A 506 -0.26 3.87 -13.64
N GLY A 507 0.70 4.15 -12.76
CA GLY A 507 1.92 3.36 -12.57
C GLY A 507 1.71 1.84 -12.48
N TRP A 508 0.77 1.36 -11.66
CA TRP A 508 0.50 -0.09 -11.57
C TRP A 508 -0.22 -0.64 -12.80
N SER A 509 -1.01 0.16 -13.52
CA SER A 509 -1.88 -0.32 -14.61
C SER A 509 -0.99 -0.58 -15.80
N ASN A 510 -0.10 0.38 -16.05
CA ASN A 510 0.98 0.30 -17.01
C ASN A 510 1.87 -0.90 -16.71
N GLY A 511 2.26 -1.06 -15.44
CA GLY A 511 3.15 -2.12 -15.00
C GLY A 511 2.59 -3.53 -15.19
N VAL A 512 1.37 -3.75 -14.69
CA VAL A 512 0.67 -5.03 -14.77
C VAL A 512 0.25 -5.36 -16.20
N LEU A 513 -0.25 -4.39 -16.96
CA LEU A 513 -0.64 -4.62 -18.36
C LEU A 513 0.54 -5.12 -19.18
N LEU A 514 1.67 -4.43 -19.11
CA LEU A 514 2.88 -4.81 -19.85
C LEU A 514 3.40 -6.20 -19.41
N ALA A 515 3.41 -6.47 -18.11
CA ALA A 515 3.81 -7.77 -17.57
C ALA A 515 2.90 -8.91 -18.04
N LEU A 516 1.58 -8.69 -18.11
CA LEU A 516 0.62 -9.71 -18.57
C LEU A 516 0.70 -9.96 -20.08
N ILE A 517 0.84 -8.90 -20.89
CA ILE A 517 1.07 -9.01 -22.34
C ILE A 517 2.27 -9.91 -22.61
N ASN A 518 3.41 -9.63 -21.96
CA ASN A 518 4.65 -10.39 -22.18
C ASN A 518 4.56 -11.81 -21.60
N LYS A 519 4.01 -11.97 -20.40
CA LYS A 519 3.92 -13.29 -19.75
C LYS A 519 3.03 -14.28 -20.51
N TYR A 520 1.91 -13.82 -21.05
CA TYR A 520 0.93 -14.68 -21.71
C TYR A 520 0.98 -14.61 -23.24
N GLN A 521 1.80 -13.73 -23.81
CA GLN A 521 1.88 -13.47 -25.25
C GLN A 521 0.50 -13.09 -25.82
N ILE A 522 -0.17 -12.15 -25.15
CA ILE A 522 -1.50 -11.65 -25.54
C ILE A 522 -1.30 -10.40 -26.40
N HIS A 523 -1.84 -10.39 -27.61
CA HIS A 523 -1.84 -9.21 -28.46
C HIS A 523 -3.02 -8.31 -28.07
N PRO A 524 -2.80 -7.03 -27.70
CA PRO A 524 -3.88 -6.14 -27.24
C PRO A 524 -5.01 -5.87 -28.25
N ASN A 525 -4.80 -6.20 -29.52
CA ASN A 525 -5.74 -5.95 -30.62
C ASN A 525 -6.49 -7.22 -31.09
N ASP A 526 -6.19 -8.38 -30.49
CA ASP A 526 -6.89 -9.64 -30.72
C ASP A 526 -8.04 -9.79 -29.70
#